data_AF-A0A0H3GUF1-F1
#
_entry.id   AF-A0A0H3GUF1-F1
#
_cell.length_a   1.000
_cell.length_b   1.000
_cell.length_c   1.000
_cell.angle_alpha   90.00
_cell.angle_beta   90.00
_cell.angle_gamma   90.00
#
_symmetry.space_group_name_H-M   'P 1'
#
loop_
_entity.id
_entity.type
_entity.pdbx_description
1 polymer ?
#
loop_
_entity_poly.entity_id
_entity_poly.type
_entity_poly.pdbx_seq_one_letter_code
_entity_poly.pdbx_strand_id
1 'polypeptide(L)'
;MILLLTQDDTVNLSKFISREQLAPTAAYHLIHQQVIAPLHHYLTRLIAAWTGCEASDTQMILHTHALLGEVLAFRLGRETILLRTGWTQFDAQKTEQIFEVITCHIDFILHGLSQRSLG
;
A
#
# COMPACT_ATOMS: atom_id res chain seq x y z
N MET A 1 0.21 2.59 8.52
CA MET A 1 -0.17 3.14 7.19
C MET A 1 -1.68 3.14 6.98
N ILE A 2 -2.38 2.02 7.23
CA ILE A 2 -3.84 1.93 7.05
C ILE A 2 -4.62 2.99 7.83
N LEU A 3 -4.27 3.24 9.10
CA LEU A 3 -4.92 4.27 9.92
C LEU A 3 -4.85 5.68 9.31
N LEU A 4 -3.68 6.06 8.76
CA LEU A 4 -3.50 7.34 8.05
C LEU A 4 -4.38 7.42 6.79
N LEU A 5 -4.69 6.28 6.17
CA LEU A 5 -5.48 6.18 4.95
C LEU A 5 -6.99 6.05 5.21
N THR A 6 -7.42 5.82 6.44
CA THR A 6 -8.84 5.83 6.81
C THR A 6 -9.29 7.13 7.48
N GLN A 7 -8.37 7.98 7.95
CA GLN A 7 -8.69 9.27 8.59
C GLN A 7 -9.03 10.39 7.60
N ASP A 8 -10.11 11.14 7.87
CA ASP A 8 -10.58 12.21 6.98
C ASP A 8 -9.60 13.39 6.89
N ASP A 9 -8.82 13.66 7.96
CA ASP A 9 -7.85 14.78 8.01
C ASP A 9 -6.74 14.68 6.96
N THR A 10 -6.47 13.47 6.45
CA THR A 10 -5.44 13.24 5.44
C THR A 10 -5.99 13.26 4.00
N VAL A 11 -7.30 13.49 3.80
CA VAL A 11 -7.93 13.43 2.46
C VAL A 11 -7.33 14.43 1.50
N ASN A 12 -7.04 15.65 1.94
CA ASN A 12 -6.43 16.68 1.10
C ASN A 12 -5.00 16.31 0.68
N LEU A 13 -4.24 15.69 1.58
CA LEU A 13 -2.94 15.13 1.25
C LEU A 13 -3.07 14.06 0.16
N SER A 14 -4.01 13.12 0.31
CA SER A 14 -4.25 12.10 -0.73
C SER A 14 -4.65 12.71 -2.06
N LYS A 15 -5.53 13.72 -2.09
CA LYS A 15 -5.90 14.42 -3.34
C LYS A 15 -4.67 15.05 -4.01
N PHE A 16 -3.82 15.70 -3.24
CA PHE A 16 -2.57 16.29 -3.74
C PHE A 16 -1.66 15.22 -4.34
N ILE A 17 -1.38 14.15 -3.59
CA ILE A 17 -0.52 13.05 -4.04
C ILE A 17 -1.09 12.36 -5.27
N SER A 18 -2.40 12.07 -5.31
CA SER A 18 -3.03 11.43 -6.47
C SER A 18 -2.94 12.27 -7.73
N ARG A 19 -3.11 13.60 -7.63
CA ARG A 19 -2.91 14.50 -8.77
C ARG A 19 -1.46 14.46 -9.25
N GLU A 20 -0.51 14.59 -8.33
CA GLU A 20 0.92 14.54 -8.65
C GLU A 20 1.36 13.17 -9.20
N GLN A 21 0.70 12.07 -8.83
CA GLN A 21 0.99 10.75 -9.37
C GLN A 21 0.56 10.61 -10.84
N LEU A 22 -0.53 11.27 -11.24
CA LEU A 22 -1.09 11.23 -12.60
C LEU A 22 -0.49 12.29 -13.53
N ALA A 23 -0.10 13.44 -12.99
CA ALA A 23 0.55 14.53 -13.71
C ALA A 23 1.73 15.07 -12.87
N PRO A 24 2.88 14.37 -12.87
CA PRO A 24 4.01 14.72 -12.00
C PRO A 24 4.58 16.09 -12.28
N THR A 25 4.85 16.83 -11.20
CA THR A 25 5.65 18.05 -11.23
C THR A 25 6.90 17.91 -10.36
N ALA A 26 7.67 18.99 -10.21
CA ALA A 26 8.78 19.04 -9.25
C ALA A 26 8.35 18.69 -7.81
N ALA A 27 7.08 18.93 -7.45
CA ALA A 27 6.54 18.56 -6.15
C ALA A 27 6.52 17.03 -5.96
N TYR A 28 6.07 16.27 -6.97
CA TYR A 28 6.12 14.82 -6.91
C TYR A 28 7.54 14.30 -6.71
N HIS A 29 8.50 14.83 -7.48
CA HIS A 29 9.90 14.39 -7.39
C HIS A 29 10.49 14.59 -6.00
N LEU A 30 10.17 15.71 -5.34
CA LEU A 30 10.59 15.98 -3.97
C LEU A 30 10.00 14.96 -2.98
N ILE A 31 8.69 14.71 -3.08
CA ILE A 31 7.99 13.74 -2.21
C ILE A 31 8.50 12.32 -2.47
N HIS A 32 8.73 11.99 -3.73
CA HIS A 32 9.26 10.69 -4.13
C HIS A 32 10.64 10.45 -3.53
N GLN A 33 11.55 11.40 -3.67
CA GLN A 33 12.91 11.29 -3.15
C GLN A 33 12.95 11.21 -1.62
N GLN A 34 12.13 12.00 -0.93
CA GLN A 34 12.21 12.11 0.53
C GLN A 34 11.39 11.06 1.29
N VAL A 35 10.31 10.56 0.70
CA VAL A 35 9.35 9.71 1.43
C VAL A 35 9.05 8.41 0.69
N ILE A 36 8.59 8.48 -0.57
CA ILE A 36 8.07 7.29 -1.27
C ILE A 36 9.20 6.30 -1.54
N ALA A 37 10.32 6.74 -2.12
CA ALA A 37 11.42 5.85 -2.49
C ALA A 37 12.08 5.20 -1.25
N PRO A 38 12.41 5.93 -0.16
CA PRO A 38 12.94 5.30 1.05
C PRO A 38 11.98 4.26 1.64
N LEU A 39 10.68 4.58 1.73
CA LEU A 39 9.68 3.65 2.26
C LEU A 39 9.53 2.42 1.37
N HIS A 40 9.41 2.61 0.06
CA HIS A 40 9.25 1.51 -0.90
C HIS A 40 10.48 0.60 -0.90
N HIS A 41 11.68 1.18 -0.87
CA HIS A 41 12.93 0.42 -0.80
C HIS A 41 13.01 -0.40 0.49
N TYR A 42 12.65 0.19 1.62
CA TYR A 42 12.61 -0.51 2.90
C TYR A 42 11.65 -1.70 2.88
N LEU A 43 10.42 -1.50 2.41
CA LEU A 43 9.43 -2.58 2.32
C LEU A 43 9.86 -3.67 1.33
N THR A 44 10.45 -3.28 0.20
CA THR A 44 10.97 -4.25 -0.79
C THR A 44 12.05 -5.13 -0.17
N ARG A 45 12.95 -4.54 0.62
CA ARG A 45 13.99 -5.29 1.34
C ARG A 45 13.41 -6.21 2.41
N LEU A 46 12.38 -5.80 3.14
CA LEU A 46 11.74 -6.65 4.14
C LEU A 46 11.08 -7.87 3.50
N ILE A 47 10.33 -7.67 2.41
CA ILE A 47 9.66 -8.76 1.73
C ILE A 47 10.69 -9.70 1.10
N ALA A 48 11.71 -9.15 0.42
CA ALA A 48 12.80 -9.94 -0.16
C ALA A 48 13.51 -10.82 0.89
N ALA A 49 13.79 -10.25 2.08
CA ALA A 49 14.40 -10.96 3.18
C ALA A 49 13.52 -12.11 3.70
N TRP A 50 12.20 -11.90 3.75
CA TRP A 50 11.25 -12.95 4.15
C TRP A 50 11.14 -14.07 3.12
N THR A 51 11.11 -13.71 1.84
CA THR A 51 10.90 -14.66 0.75
C THR A 51 12.18 -15.31 0.24
N GLY A 52 13.36 -14.89 0.73
CA GLY A 52 14.65 -15.37 0.24
C GLY A 52 14.97 -14.92 -1.19
N CYS A 53 14.37 -13.81 -1.63
CA CYS A 53 14.60 -13.24 -2.97
C CYS A 53 15.60 -12.08 -2.91
N GLU A 54 16.10 -11.66 -4.08
CA GLU A 54 16.93 -10.47 -4.20
C GLU A 54 16.07 -9.20 -4.25
N ALA A 55 16.32 -8.27 -3.33
CA ALA A 55 15.56 -7.01 -3.25
C ALA A 55 15.76 -6.08 -4.46
N SER A 56 16.82 -6.31 -5.25
CA SER A 56 17.10 -5.56 -6.48
C SER A 56 16.36 -6.11 -7.70
N ASP A 57 15.74 -7.30 -7.60
CA ASP A 57 14.93 -7.86 -8.67
C ASP A 57 13.70 -6.97 -8.91
N THR A 58 13.45 -6.66 -10.18
CA THR A 58 12.26 -5.93 -10.61
C THR A 58 10.98 -6.66 -10.19
N GLN A 59 10.96 -8.01 -10.20
CA GLN A 59 9.81 -8.76 -9.70
C GLN A 59 9.51 -8.45 -8.23
N MET A 60 10.55 -8.29 -7.40
CA MET A 60 10.38 -7.98 -5.99
C MET A 60 9.87 -6.55 -5.77
N ILE A 61 10.31 -5.61 -6.60
CA ILE A 61 9.76 -4.24 -6.64
C ILE A 61 8.28 -4.27 -7.01
N LEU A 62 7.89 -5.04 -8.03
CA LEU A 62 6.50 -5.15 -8.49
C LEU A 62 5.59 -5.81 -7.44
N HIS A 63 6.03 -6.90 -6.81
CA HIS A 63 5.29 -7.54 -5.73
C HIS A 63 5.06 -6.59 -4.56
N THR A 64 6.10 -5.86 -4.16
CA THR A 64 5.99 -4.85 -3.09
C THR A 64 5.00 -3.76 -3.45
N HIS A 65 5.05 -3.25 -4.69
CA HIS A 65 4.15 -2.22 -5.16
C HIS A 65 2.70 -2.70 -5.19
N ALA A 66 2.45 -3.93 -5.62
CA ALA A 66 1.12 -4.54 -5.64
C ALA A 66 0.53 -4.65 -4.22
N LEU A 67 1.32 -5.12 -3.25
CA LEU A 67 0.92 -5.19 -1.84
C LEU A 67 0.59 -3.82 -1.24
N LEU A 68 1.40 -2.80 -1.56
CA LEU A 68 1.09 -1.42 -1.19
C LEU A 68 -0.23 -0.94 -1.81
N GLY A 69 -0.52 -1.36 -3.03
CA GLY A 69 -1.77 -1.09 -3.73
C GLY A 69 -3.01 -1.56 -2.96
N GLU A 70 -2.95 -2.71 -2.28
CA GLU A 70 -4.07 -3.20 -1.46
C GLU A 70 -4.42 -2.23 -0.32
N VAL A 71 -3.40 -1.67 0.33
CA VAL A 71 -3.58 -0.67 1.39
C VAL A 71 -4.13 0.64 0.81
N LEU A 72 -3.60 1.08 -0.34
CA LEU A 72 -4.02 2.32 -0.99
C LEU A 72 -5.43 2.25 -1.57
N ALA A 73 -5.91 1.06 -1.94
CA ALA A 73 -7.23 0.85 -2.53
C ALA A 73 -8.37 1.39 -1.65
N PHE A 74 -8.25 1.28 -0.32
CA PHE A 74 -9.28 1.76 0.61
C PHE A 74 -9.35 3.29 0.71
N ARG A 75 -8.26 4.00 0.41
CA ARG A 75 -8.25 5.47 0.30
C ARG A 75 -8.71 5.92 -1.08
N LEU A 76 -8.11 5.38 -2.13
CA LEU A 76 -8.37 5.83 -3.50
C LEU A 76 -9.75 5.41 -4.01
N GLY A 77 -10.24 4.25 -3.55
CA GLY A 77 -11.57 3.73 -3.81
C GLY A 77 -12.55 3.93 -2.65
N ARG A 78 -12.32 4.91 -1.76
CA ARG A 78 -13.13 5.14 -0.55
C ARG A 78 -14.63 5.15 -0.84
N GLU A 79 -15.07 5.91 -1.83
CA GLU A 79 -16.50 6.04 -2.15
C GLU A 79 -17.09 4.69 -2.60
N THR A 80 -16.36 3.96 -3.44
CA THR A 80 -16.78 2.64 -3.93
C THR A 80 -16.97 1.68 -2.78
N ILE A 81 -16.01 1.59 -1.85
CA ILE A 81 -16.11 0.62 -0.76
C ILE A 81 -17.19 1.01 0.25
N LEU A 82 -17.36 2.29 0.59
CA LEU A 82 -18.42 2.75 1.49
C LEU A 82 -19.82 2.43 0.94
N LEU A 83 -20.07 2.68 -0.35
CA LEU A 83 -21.33 2.33 -0.99
C LEU A 83 -21.57 0.81 -1.03
N ARG A 84 -20.52 0.01 -1.25
CA ARG A 84 -20.64 -1.45 -1.35
C ARG A 84 -20.86 -2.12 0.00
N THR A 85 -20.26 -1.61 1.07
CA THR A 85 -20.43 -2.14 2.43
C THR A 85 -21.64 -1.55 3.16
N GLY A 86 -22.20 -0.45 2.63
CA GLY A 86 -23.25 0.31 3.32
C GLY A 86 -22.73 1.12 4.50
N TRP A 87 -21.41 1.35 4.57
CA TRP A 87 -20.81 2.17 5.63
C TRP A 87 -20.94 3.65 5.29
N THR A 88 -21.25 4.46 6.30
CA THR A 88 -21.31 5.92 6.15
C THR A 88 -19.92 6.55 6.11
N GLN A 89 -18.98 6.01 6.87
CA GLN A 89 -17.59 6.46 6.97
C GLN A 89 -16.70 5.34 7.49
N PHE A 90 -15.38 5.53 7.42
CA PHE A 90 -14.45 4.69 8.18
C PHE A 90 -14.42 5.14 9.64
N ASP A 91 -14.43 4.19 10.56
CA ASP A 91 -14.18 4.39 11.99
C ASP A 91 -13.14 3.37 12.48
N ALA A 92 -12.87 3.34 13.79
CA ALA A 92 -11.87 2.45 14.37
C ALA A 92 -12.16 0.98 14.06
N GLN A 93 -13.42 0.55 14.23
CA GLN A 93 -13.83 -0.84 13.99
C GLN A 93 -13.69 -1.23 12.51
N LYS A 94 -14.11 -0.37 11.58
CA LYS A 94 -13.97 -0.62 10.14
C LYS A 94 -12.51 -0.62 9.70
N THR A 95 -11.69 0.24 10.31
CA THR A 95 -10.25 0.27 10.06
C THR A 95 -9.58 -1.03 10.51
N GLU A 96 -9.99 -1.59 11.64
CA GLU A 96 -9.53 -2.89 12.13
C GLU A 96 -9.93 -4.02 11.19
N GLN A 97 -11.18 -4.04 10.70
CA GLN A 97 -11.62 -5.01 9.69
C GLN A 97 -10.80 -4.94 8.39
N ILE A 98 -10.50 -3.73 7.90
CA ILE A 98 -9.62 -3.52 6.75
C ILE A 98 -8.21 -4.06 7.04
N PHE A 99 -7.70 -3.83 8.25
CA PHE A 99 -6.39 -4.30 8.67
C PHE A 99 -6.31 -5.84 8.71
N GLU A 100 -7.33 -6.52 9.23
CA GLU A 100 -7.42 -7.97 9.24
C GLU A 100 -7.39 -8.56 7.83
N VAL A 101 -8.18 -8.00 6.90
CA VAL A 101 -8.23 -8.46 5.51
C VAL A 101 -6.87 -8.29 4.83
N ILE A 102 -6.26 -7.11 4.94
CA ILE A 102 -4.95 -6.85 4.31
C ILE A 102 -3.86 -7.73 4.91
N THR A 103 -3.85 -7.93 6.23
CA THR A 103 -2.86 -8.78 6.90
C THR A 103 -2.99 -10.22 6.41
N CYS A 104 -4.21 -10.74 6.31
CA CYS A 104 -4.48 -12.07 5.76
C CYS A 104 -3.95 -12.23 4.32
N HIS A 105 -4.18 -11.23 3.46
CA HIS A 105 -3.66 -11.26 2.09
C HIS A 105 -2.12 -11.21 2.05
N ILE A 106 -1.51 -10.32 2.85
CA ILE A 106 -0.05 -10.23 2.96
C ILE A 106 0.53 -11.58 3.40
N ASP A 107 -0.05 -12.22 4.41
CA ASP A 107 0.40 -13.53 4.89
C ASP A 107 0.37 -14.57 3.76
N PHE A 108 -0.74 -14.67 3.02
CA PHE A 108 -0.83 -15.60 1.89
C PHE A 108 0.19 -15.32 0.80
N ILE A 109 0.38 -14.05 0.44
CA ILE A 109 1.31 -13.65 -0.62
C ILE A 109 2.75 -13.94 -0.19
N LEU A 110 3.13 -13.58 1.05
CA LEU A 110 4.46 -13.85 1.56
C LEU A 110 4.77 -15.35 1.61
N HIS A 111 3.85 -16.18 2.11
CA HIS A 111 4.04 -17.63 2.11
C HIS A 111 4.13 -18.20 0.69
N GLY A 112 3.27 -17.73 -0.23
CA GLY A 112 3.28 -18.18 -1.62
C GLY A 112 4.57 -17.79 -2.36
N LEU A 113 5.12 -16.61 -2.10
CA LEU A 113 6.39 -16.16 -2.65
C LEU A 113 7.58 -16.94 -2.09
N SER A 114 7.61 -17.21 -0.78
CA SER A 114 8.65 -18.03 -0.15
C SER A 114 8.68 -19.47 -0.68
N GLN A 115 7.54 -20.03 -1.09
CA GLN A 115 7.51 -21.36 -1.69
C GLN A 115 8.07 -21.38 -3.11
N ARG A 116 7.90 -20.29 -3.88
CA ARG A 116 8.41 -20.20 -5.25
C ARG A 116 9.91 -19.97 -5.33
N SER A 117 10.51 -19.31 -4.33
CA SER A 117 11.97 -19.12 -4.29
C SER A 117 12.74 -20.39 -3.94
N LEU A 118 12.07 -21.38 -3.35
CA LEU A 118 12.63 -22.69 -3.01
C LEU A 118 12.55 -23.71 -4.16
N GLY A 119 11.81 -23.41 -5.22
CA GLY A 119 11.63 -24.28 -6.40
C GLY A 119 12.51 -23.86 -7.56
#